data_AF-A0A3Q9NMV1-F1
#
_entry.id   AF-A0A3Q9NMV1-F1
#
_cell.length_a   1.000
_cell.length_b   1.000
_cell.length_c   1.000
_cell.angle_alpha   90.00
_cell.angle_beta   90.00
_cell.angle_gamma   90.00
#
_symmetry.space_group_name_H-M   'P 1'
#
loop_
_entity.id
_entity.type
_entity.pdbx_description
1 polymer ?
#
loop_
_entity_poly.entity_id
_entity_poly.type
_entity_poly.pdbx_seq_one_letter_code
_entity_poly.pdbx_strand_id
1 'polypeptide(L)'
;MADSLNINLLIPFKDNSGARRNLYKAEIEKFRAQLDARASEIGDDLATIFGENFELAISSRSDGTTRKYFWRFRSSKRDRKYVRLAAVSIQDYLRSLDHEEMRHLKVLEEEIIYLNANLRLLKAMADSIEQSENEIAELRELAI
;
A
#
# COMPACT_ATOMS: atom_id res chain seq x y z
N MET A 1 -36.36 15.10 53.94
CA MET A 1 -36.54 15.78 52.63
C MET A 1 -35.48 15.23 51.73
N ALA A 2 -35.92 14.58 50.65
CA ALA A 2 -35.06 13.82 49.75
C ALA A 2 -34.43 14.77 48.73
N ASP A 3 -33.12 14.98 48.82
CA ASP A 3 -32.35 15.49 47.69
C ASP A 3 -32.04 14.30 46.79
N SER A 4 -32.96 14.05 45.86
CA SER A 4 -32.75 13.14 44.75
C SER A 4 -31.60 13.67 43.91
N LEU A 5 -30.47 12.96 43.95
CA LEU A 5 -29.38 13.13 42.99
C LEU A 5 -29.99 13.08 41.57
N ASN A 6 -29.87 14.18 40.84
CA ASN A 6 -30.30 14.23 39.45
C ASN A 6 -29.32 13.41 38.61
N ILE A 7 -29.59 12.11 38.44
CA ILE A 7 -28.85 11.17 37.59
C ILE A 7 -29.24 11.41 36.12
N ASN A 8 -29.21 12.67 35.68
CA ASN A 8 -29.15 13.02 34.28
C ASN A 8 -27.72 13.51 33.96
N LEU A 9 -26.73 12.68 34.28
CA LEU A 9 -25.55 12.58 33.43
C LEU A 9 -26.01 11.95 32.12
N LEU A 10 -26.73 12.74 31.32
CA LEU A 10 -26.93 12.51 29.89
C LEU A 10 -25.55 12.66 29.26
N ILE A 11 -24.71 11.63 29.41
CA ILE A 11 -23.65 11.39 28.43
C ILE A 11 -24.44 11.08 27.17
N PRO A 12 -24.39 11.93 26.13
CA PRO A 12 -24.92 11.51 24.87
C PRO A 12 -23.99 10.35 24.46
N PHE A 13 -24.52 9.13 24.45
CA PHE A 13 -23.95 8.04 23.68
C PHE A 13 -24.08 8.41 22.19
N LYS A 14 -23.43 9.50 21.79
CA LYS A 14 -23.31 9.86 20.40
C LYS A 14 -22.42 8.76 19.82
N ASP A 15 -23.02 7.97 18.95
CA ASP A 15 -22.40 6.85 18.29
C ASP A 15 -21.19 7.35 17.47
N ASN A 16 -20.04 7.45 18.12
CA ASN A 16 -18.79 7.90 17.53
C ASN A 16 -18.19 6.83 16.61
N SER A 17 -18.84 5.68 16.42
CA SER A 17 -18.37 4.61 15.54
C SER A 17 -18.24 5.08 14.09
N GLY A 18 -19.16 5.91 13.60
CA GLY A 18 -19.09 6.52 12.26
C GLY A 18 -17.90 7.47 12.11
N ALA A 19 -17.71 8.35 13.10
CA ALA A 19 -16.57 9.28 13.12
C ALA A 19 -15.22 8.53 13.19
N ARG A 20 -15.15 7.45 13.97
CA ARG A 20 -13.95 6.62 14.11
C ARG A 20 -13.63 5.84 12.83
N ARG A 21 -14.64 5.30 12.12
CA ARG A 21 -14.46 4.63 10.82
C ARG A 21 -13.91 5.59 9.76
N ASN A 22 -14.45 6.80 9.68
CA ASN A 22 -13.93 7.84 8.78
C ASN A 22 -12.48 8.19 9.09
N LEU A 23 -12.11 8.23 10.37
CA LEU A 23 -10.74 8.47 10.81
C LEU A 23 -9.81 7.34 10.35
N TYR A 24 -10.20 6.07 10.52
CA TYR A 24 -9.42 4.93 10.03
C TYR A 24 -9.26 4.92 8.51
N LYS A 25 -10.32 5.24 7.76
CA LYS A 25 -10.22 5.38 6.29
C LYS A 25 -9.22 6.46 5.90
N ALA A 26 -9.25 7.61 6.57
CA ALA A 26 -8.31 8.69 6.32
C ALA A 26 -6.86 8.29 6.66
N GLU A 27 -6.65 7.56 7.76
CA GLU A 27 -5.33 7.02 8.12
C GLU A 27 -4.83 5.99 7.10
N ILE A 28 -5.68 5.08 6.62
CA ILE A 28 -5.35 4.10 5.59
C ILE A 28 -4.87 4.82 4.31
N GLU A 29 -5.59 5.83 3.85
CA GLU A 29 -5.21 6.59 2.66
C GLU A 29 -3.93 7.41 2.87
N LYS A 30 -3.71 7.96 4.07
CA LYS A 30 -2.45 8.62 4.43
C LYS A 30 -1.27 7.64 4.36
N PHE A 31 -1.40 6.46 4.95
CA PHE A 31 -0.36 5.42 4.90
C PHE A 31 -0.10 4.96 3.47
N ARG A 32 -1.16 4.79 2.66
CA ARG A 32 -1.03 4.45 1.25
C ARG A 32 -0.23 5.50 0.48
N ALA A 33 -0.48 6.79 0.71
CA ALA A 33 0.28 7.87 0.10
C ALA A 33 1.76 7.86 0.52
N GLN A 34 2.06 7.51 1.78
CA GLN A 34 3.44 7.36 2.25
C GLN A 34 4.17 6.20 1.57
N LEU A 35 3.50 5.06 1.37
CA LEU A 35 4.07 3.93 0.65
C LEU A 35 4.31 4.25 -0.83
N ASP A 36 3.41 5.01 -1.45
CA ASP A 36 3.57 5.49 -2.83
C ASP A 36 4.73 6.48 -2.96
N ALA A 37 4.86 7.43 -2.01
CA ALA A 37 5.99 8.34 -1.96
C ALA A 37 7.32 7.57 -1.81
N ARG A 38 7.36 6.57 -0.92
CA ARG A 38 8.54 5.73 -0.73
C ARG A 38 8.93 4.97 -1.99
N ALA A 39 7.96 4.44 -2.74
CA ALA A 39 8.23 3.79 -4.02
C ALA A 39 8.82 4.77 -5.06
N SER A 40 8.38 6.03 -5.04
CA SER A 40 8.94 7.09 -5.90
C SER A 40 10.38 7.41 -5.51
N GLU A 41 10.65 7.62 -4.22
CA GLU A 41 12.01 7.90 -3.70
C GLU A 41 13.01 6.82 -4.13
N ILE A 42 12.65 5.54 -3.98
CA ILE A 42 13.51 4.44 -4.42
C ILE A 42 13.78 4.55 -5.93
N GLY A 43 12.76 4.89 -6.71
CA GLY A 43 12.88 5.07 -8.17
C GLY A 43 13.83 6.20 -8.55
N ASP A 44 13.76 7.33 -7.84
CA ASP A 44 14.59 8.51 -8.05
C ASP A 44 16.06 8.22 -7.67
N ASP A 45 16.28 7.43 -6.63
CA ASP A 45 17.62 7.04 -6.16
C ASP A 45 18.34 6.06 -7.10
N LEU A 46 17.63 5.38 -8.01
CA LEU A 46 18.23 4.36 -8.88
C LEU A 46 19.38 4.90 -9.74
N ALA A 47 19.24 6.10 -10.30
CA ALA A 47 20.30 6.70 -11.13
C ALA A 47 21.53 7.06 -10.30
N THR A 48 21.33 7.47 -9.05
CA THR A 48 22.41 7.78 -8.10
C THR A 48 23.16 6.53 -7.67
N ILE A 49 22.46 5.41 -7.46
CA ILE A 49 23.04 4.15 -6.96
C ILE A 49 23.72 3.35 -8.09
N PHE A 50 23.07 3.25 -9.26
CA PHE A 50 23.49 2.35 -10.35
C PHE A 50 23.98 3.08 -11.61
N GLY A 51 23.95 4.41 -11.61
CA GLY A 51 24.30 5.24 -12.75
C GLY A 51 23.17 5.40 -13.79
N GLU A 52 23.37 6.36 -14.70
CA GLU A 52 22.42 6.75 -15.75
C GLU A 52 22.07 5.61 -16.72
N ASN A 53 22.96 4.62 -16.88
CA ASN A 53 22.77 3.49 -17.79
C ASN A 53 21.93 2.35 -17.18
N PHE A 54 21.49 2.47 -15.92
CA PHE A 54 20.69 1.43 -15.30
C PHE A 54 19.36 1.24 -16.02
N GLU A 55 19.10 0.01 -16.47
CA GLU A 55 18.03 -0.26 -17.43
C GLU A 55 16.69 -0.58 -16.79
N LEU A 56 16.65 -0.85 -15.48
CA LEU A 56 15.42 -1.15 -14.76
C LEU A 56 14.82 0.11 -14.14
N ALA A 57 13.50 0.09 -14.02
CA ALA A 57 12.73 1.08 -13.28
C ALA A 57 11.70 0.36 -12.43
N ILE A 58 11.32 1.01 -11.33
CA ILE A 58 10.15 0.62 -10.55
C ILE A 58 8.92 1.14 -11.30
N SER A 59 7.97 0.26 -11.55
CA SER A 59 6.72 0.60 -12.22
C SER A 59 5.55 0.01 -11.47
N SER A 60 4.47 0.77 -11.37
CA SER A 60 3.25 0.30 -10.74
C SER A 60 2.32 -0.38 -11.75
N ARG A 61 1.61 -1.39 -11.29
CA ARG A 61 0.52 -2.05 -12.01
C ARG A 61 -0.67 -2.18 -11.07
N SER A 62 -1.85 -1.81 -11.55
CA SER A 62 -3.10 -2.14 -10.84
C SER A 62 -3.46 -3.59 -11.11
N ASP A 63 -3.73 -4.35 -10.05
CA ASP A 63 -4.24 -5.73 -10.11
C ASP A 63 -5.76 -5.75 -9.83
N GLY A 64 -6.49 -4.81 -10.43
CA GLY A 64 -7.92 -4.58 -10.22
C GLY A 64 -8.22 -3.83 -8.92
N THR A 65 -7.74 -4.32 -7.79
CA THR A 65 -8.13 -3.82 -6.46
C THR A 65 -7.01 -3.10 -5.71
N THR A 66 -5.75 -3.45 -5.96
CA THR A 66 -4.58 -2.87 -5.27
C THR A 66 -3.48 -2.54 -6.27
N ARG A 67 -2.84 -1.39 -6.11
CA ARG A 67 -1.63 -1.03 -6.85
C ARG A 67 -0.46 -1.88 -6.33
N LYS A 68 0.35 -2.42 -7.23
CA LYS A 68 1.56 -3.17 -6.91
C LYS A 68 2.75 -2.63 -7.69
N TYR A 69 3.93 -2.66 -7.08
CA TYR A 69 5.20 -2.23 -7.66
C TYR A 69 6.02 -3.42 -8.13
N PHE A 70 6.63 -3.28 -9.31
CA PHE A 70 7.45 -4.29 -9.98
C PHE A 70 8.63 -3.64 -10.68
N TRP A 71 9.61 -4.46 -11.04
CA TRP A 71 10.66 -4.07 -11.97
C TRP A 71 10.16 -4.10 -13.41
N ARG A 72 10.66 -3.20 -14.23
CA ARG A 72 10.39 -3.14 -15.66
C ARG A 72 11.57 -2.51 -16.39
N PHE A 73 11.96 -3.06 -17.54
CA PHE A 73 12.95 -2.40 -18.38
C PHE A 73 12.43 -1.05 -18.90
N ARG A 74 13.27 -0.02 -18.83
CA ARG A 74 13.03 1.33 -19.34
C ARG A 74 12.91 1.32 -20.88
N SER A 75 13.82 0.60 -21.53
CA SER A 75 13.93 0.53 -23.00
C SER A 75 12.88 -0.37 -23.64
N SER A 76 12.38 0.03 -24.81
CA SER A 76 11.54 -0.80 -25.70
C SER A 76 12.32 -1.89 -26.44
N LYS A 77 13.65 -1.80 -26.46
CA LYS A 77 14.52 -2.84 -27.05
C LYS A 77 14.53 -4.14 -26.22
N ARG A 78 14.07 -4.08 -24.97
CA ARG A 78 13.96 -5.24 -24.05
C ARG A 78 12.51 -5.47 -23.65
N ASP A 79 12.25 -6.64 -23.07
CA ASP A 79 10.91 -7.02 -22.62
C ASP A 79 10.41 -6.09 -21.50
N ARG A 80 9.44 -5.22 -21.81
CA ARG A 80 8.85 -4.30 -20.84
C ARG A 80 7.80 -4.97 -19.95
N LYS A 81 7.86 -6.27 -19.71
CA LYS A 81 6.98 -6.92 -18.74
C LYS A 81 7.30 -6.47 -17.31
N TYR A 82 6.26 -6.49 -16.48
CA TYR A 82 6.39 -6.35 -15.04
C TYR A 82 6.94 -7.65 -14.47
N VAL A 83 8.08 -7.57 -13.78
CA VAL A 83 8.84 -8.75 -13.33
C VAL A 83 9.35 -8.59 -11.91
N ARG A 84 9.71 -9.73 -11.30
CA ARG A 84 10.51 -9.83 -10.08
C ARG A 84 11.95 -10.13 -10.44
N LEU A 85 12.89 -9.84 -9.53
CA LEU A 85 14.30 -10.14 -9.79
C LEU A 85 14.55 -11.61 -10.11
N ALA A 86 13.78 -12.53 -9.52
CA ALA A 86 13.86 -13.96 -9.79
C ALA A 86 13.39 -14.39 -11.20
N ALA A 87 12.79 -13.50 -11.99
CA ALA A 87 12.26 -13.86 -13.31
C ALA A 87 13.38 -14.16 -14.31
N VAL A 88 13.29 -15.31 -14.99
CA VAL A 88 14.29 -15.78 -15.98
C VAL A 88 14.57 -14.73 -17.06
N SER A 89 13.55 -13.99 -17.49
CA SER A 89 13.63 -12.97 -18.55
C SER A 89 14.57 -11.80 -18.24
N ILE A 90 14.98 -11.60 -16.98
CA ILE A 90 15.90 -10.53 -16.60
C ILE A 90 17.22 -11.03 -16.01
N GLN A 91 17.34 -12.34 -15.73
CA GLN A 91 18.53 -12.93 -15.12
C GLN A 91 19.81 -12.66 -15.92
N ASP A 92 19.73 -12.66 -17.25
CA ASP A 92 20.90 -12.37 -18.09
C ASP A 92 21.41 -10.95 -17.93
N TYR A 93 20.51 -9.97 -17.73
CA TYR A 93 20.90 -8.61 -17.39
C TYR A 93 21.45 -8.51 -15.96
N LEU A 94 20.80 -9.20 -15.02
CA LEU A 94 21.26 -9.20 -13.62
C LEU A 94 22.69 -9.74 -13.51
N ARG A 95 23.09 -10.72 -14.34
CA ARG A 95 24.47 -11.23 -14.39
C ARG A 95 25.50 -10.23 -14.90
N SER A 96 25.10 -9.16 -15.59
CA SER A 96 26.03 -8.12 -16.03
C SER A 96 26.32 -7.06 -14.97
N LEU A 97 25.55 -7.03 -13.88
CA LEU A 97 25.79 -6.15 -12.74
C LEU A 97 26.94 -6.69 -11.90
N ASP A 98 27.70 -5.79 -11.28
CA ASP A 98 28.71 -6.19 -10.31
C ASP A 98 28.08 -6.72 -9.01
N HIS A 99 28.93 -7.23 -8.12
CA HIS A 99 28.46 -7.84 -6.87
C HIS A 99 27.82 -6.82 -5.91
N GLU A 100 28.30 -5.58 -5.90
CA GLU A 100 27.79 -4.53 -5.02
C GLU A 100 26.45 -4.00 -5.53
N GLU A 101 26.35 -3.71 -6.82
CA GLU A 101 25.10 -3.39 -7.52
C GLU A 101 24.06 -4.47 -7.29
N MET A 102 24.42 -5.75 -7.47
CA MET A 102 23.51 -6.87 -7.22
C MET A 102 23.02 -6.92 -5.76
N ARG A 103 23.89 -6.60 -4.81
CA ARG A 103 23.55 -6.56 -3.38
C ARG A 103 22.55 -5.44 -3.11
N HIS A 104 22.80 -4.23 -3.60
CA HIS A 104 21.87 -3.11 -3.46
C HIS A 104 20.51 -3.41 -4.10
N LEU A 105 20.52 -3.99 -5.30
CA LEU A 105 19.31 -4.30 -6.03
C LEU A 105 18.43 -5.33 -5.30
N LYS A 106 19.04 -6.31 -4.63
CA LYS A 106 18.31 -7.28 -3.78
C LYS A 106 17.65 -6.62 -2.57
N VAL A 107 18.33 -5.69 -1.91
CA VAL A 107 17.75 -4.92 -0.79
C VAL A 107 16.53 -4.12 -1.27
N LEU A 108 16.64 -3.47 -2.43
CA LEU A 108 15.52 -2.74 -3.01
C LEU A 108 14.35 -3.67 -3.41
N GLU A 109 14.62 -4.89 -3.90
CA GLU A 109 13.56 -5.87 -4.17
C GLU A 109 12.84 -6.31 -2.90
N GLU A 110 13.56 -6.55 -1.80
CA GLU A 110 12.93 -6.83 -0.50
C GLU A 110 12.04 -5.67 -0.07
N GLU A 111 12.52 -4.43 -0.19
CA GLU A 111 11.72 -3.24 0.13
C GLU A 111 10.46 -3.13 -0.74
N ILE A 112 10.56 -3.36 -2.05
CA ILE A 112 9.41 -3.41 -2.96
C ILE A 112 8.43 -4.53 -2.55
N ILE A 113 8.90 -5.69 -2.09
CA ILE A 113 8.05 -6.76 -1.59
C ILE A 113 7.29 -6.30 -0.34
N TYR A 114 7.96 -5.63 0.60
CA TYR A 114 7.31 -5.07 1.79
C TYR A 114 6.29 -3.99 1.46
N LEU A 115 6.60 -3.07 0.54
CA LEU A 115 5.64 -2.07 0.06
C LEU A 115 4.38 -2.73 -0.50
N ASN A 116 4.54 -3.77 -1.33
CA ASN A 116 3.42 -4.51 -1.89
C ASN A 116 2.59 -5.25 -0.83
N ALA A 117 3.25 -5.85 0.16
CA ALA A 117 2.58 -6.52 1.27
C ALA A 117 1.74 -5.53 2.10
N ASN A 118 2.31 -4.36 2.41
CA ASN A 118 1.63 -3.30 3.15
C ASN A 118 0.43 -2.74 2.38
N LEU A 119 0.56 -2.50 1.07
CA LEU A 119 -0.55 -2.06 0.24
C LEU A 119 -1.70 -3.08 0.22
N ARG A 120 -1.36 -4.38 0.17
CA ARG A 120 -2.36 -5.45 0.25
C ARG A 120 -3.07 -5.46 1.61
N LEU A 121 -2.33 -5.25 2.70
CA LEU A 121 -2.89 -5.19 4.05
C LEU A 121 -3.83 -3.99 4.20
N LEU A 122 -3.42 -2.81 3.74
CA LEU A 122 -4.24 -1.59 3.76
C LEU A 122 -5.53 -1.76 2.97
N LYS A 123 -5.48 -2.43 1.80
CA LYS A 123 -6.70 -2.76 1.05
C LYS A 123 -7.63 -3.67 1.85
N ALA A 124 -7.10 -4.74 2.46
CA ALA A 124 -7.90 -5.64 3.28
C ALA A 124 -8.55 -4.94 4.48
N MET A 125 -7.84 -3.98 5.10
CA MET A 125 -8.39 -3.15 6.17
C MET A 125 -9.53 -2.24 5.65
N ALA A 126 -9.34 -1.58 4.51
CA ALA A 126 -10.38 -0.75 3.90
C ALA A 126 -11.64 -1.57 3.58
N ASP A 127 -11.46 -2.76 3.00
CA ASP A 127 -12.55 -3.67 2.63
C ASP A 127 -13.32 -4.16 3.84
N SER A 128 -12.62 -4.46 4.94
CA SER A 128 -13.27 -4.85 6.20
C SER A 128 -14.11 -3.72 6.80
N ILE A 129 -13.66 -2.46 6.68
CA ILE A 129 -14.44 -1.30 7.14
C ILE A 129 -15.69 -1.12 6.26
N GLU A 130 -15.54 -1.23 4.94
CA GLU A 130 -16.65 -1.12 3.99
C GLU A 130 -17.68 -2.23 4.20
N GLN A 131 -17.23 -3.48 4.38
CA GLN A 131 -18.11 -4.60 4.70
C GLN A 131 -18.89 -4.35 5.99
N SER A 132 -18.21 -3.90 7.05
CA SER A 132 -18.86 -3.57 8.33
C SER A 132 -19.88 -2.43 8.19
N GLU A 133 -19.64 -1.46 7.30
CA GLU A 133 -20.62 -0.40 6.98
C GLU A 133 -21.87 -0.95 6.29
N ASN A 134 -21.68 -1.84 5.31
CA ASN A 134 -22.78 -2.47 4.59
C ASN A 134 -23.64 -3.35 5.51
N GLU A 135 -23.02 -4.18 6.36
CA GLU A 135 -23.74 -5.01 7.33
C GLU A 135 -24.58 -4.16 8.31
N ILE A 136 -24.05 -3.02 8.77
CA ILE A 136 -24.79 -2.10 9.65
C ILE A 136 -25.97 -1.44 8.88
N ALA A 137 -25.80 -1.12 7.61
CA ALA A 137 -26.87 -0.56 6.79
C ALA A 137 -27.99 -1.59 6.58
N GLU A 138 -27.66 -2.83 6.22
CA GLU A 138 -28.62 -3.93 6.05
C GLU A 138 -29.39 -4.21 7.34
N LEU A 139 -28.71 -4.26 8.48
CA LEU A 139 -29.38 -4.45 9.78
C LEU A 139 -30.36 -3.33 10.13
N ARG A 140 -30.09 -2.09 9.71
CA ARG A 140 -31.00 -0.97 9.91
C ARG A 140 -32.23 -1.05 9.01
N GLU A 141 -32.07 -1.53 7.77
CA GLU A 141 -33.19 -1.76 6.86
C GLU A 141 -34.12 -2.88 7.35
N LEU A 142 -33.57 -3.94 7.96
CA LEU A 142 -34.35 -5.05 8.53
C LEU A 142 -35.05 -4.72 9.86
N ALA A 143 -34.64 -3.63 10.53
CA ALA A 143 -35.22 -3.19 11.81
C ALA A 143 -36.42 -2.23 11.64
N ILE A 144 -36.78 -1.90 10.39
CA ILE A 144 -37.94 -1.09 9.99
C ILE A 144 -39.05 -2.04 9.51
#